data_AF-A0AB74M4L8-F1
#
_entry.id   AF-A0AB74M4L8-F1
#
_cell.length_a   1.000
_cell.length_b   1.000
_cell.length_c   1.000
_cell.angle_alpha   90.00
_cell.angle_beta   90.00
_cell.angle_gamma   90.00
#
_symmetry.space_group_name_H-M   'P 1'
#
loop_
_entity.id
_entity.type
_entity.pdbx_description
1 polymer ?
#
loop_
_entity_poly.entity_id
_entity_poly.type
_entity_poly.pdbx_seq_one_letter_code
_entity_poly.pdbx_strand_id
1 'polypeptide(L)'
;MSISIGKRILLGFTAVTVVLIALGLYAIGQIGSVRDATDTIVARDLAVLRQLDILGNQTRDLGILRRNAVIATLMKAQGQPMRDEDVLTTWRRTAASTDALFDDLIREADAYRARALSVDRTTAWDRLHGVLRQAVAIYRPYRDASEAQLVAAVGGDVTGVEARNAEIGRAYEATIAAVERTRVALDESIAVGQRGIGAIHERSRLSILLTLLASVLLAILVTILISRAVVRPLESVMAFAETVGGGDLSQTLQVRGGDEIGRLSRALNGMVSGLADLARTNRAATSDLNAAAAEIRASA
;
A
#
# COMPACT_ATOMS: atom_id res chain seq x y z
N MET A 1 18.79 1.76 -42.86
CA MET A 1 19.56 0.73 -42.12
C MET A 1 18.60 -0.30 -41.57
N SER A 2 18.70 -1.57 -41.99
CA SER A 2 17.91 -2.66 -41.40
C SER A 2 18.54 -3.13 -40.09
N ILE A 3 17.73 -3.26 -39.03
CA ILE A 3 18.17 -3.77 -37.73
C ILE A 3 18.38 -5.29 -37.83
N SER A 4 19.48 -5.80 -37.27
CA SER A 4 19.77 -7.24 -37.26
C SER A 4 18.76 -8.05 -36.45
N ILE A 5 18.59 -9.34 -36.75
CA ILE A 5 17.71 -10.26 -36.01
C ILE A 5 18.07 -10.28 -34.53
N GLY A 6 19.37 -10.41 -34.22
CA GLY A 6 19.86 -10.41 -32.84
C GLY A 6 19.48 -9.11 -32.12
N LYS A 7 19.59 -7.95 -32.78
CA LYS A 7 19.15 -6.67 -32.20
C LYS A 7 17.64 -6.57 -32.05
N ARG A 8 16.83 -7.16 -32.94
CA ARG A 8 15.37 -7.19 -32.81
C ARG A 8 14.91 -8.05 -31.63
N ILE A 9 15.48 -9.25 -31.50
CA ILE A 9 15.20 -10.15 -30.38
C ILE A 9 15.66 -9.51 -29.08
N LEU A 10 16.88 -8.95 -29.05
CA LEU A 10 17.40 -8.24 -27.89
C LEU A 10 16.51 -7.06 -27.51
N LEU A 11 16.10 -6.22 -28.46
CA LEU A 11 15.17 -5.11 -28.21
C LEU A 11 13.83 -5.58 -27.64
N GLY A 12 13.26 -6.67 -28.17
CA GLY A 12 12.03 -7.25 -27.64
C GLY A 12 12.19 -7.75 -26.21
N PHE A 13 13.28 -8.48 -25.93
CA PHE A 13 13.58 -8.99 -24.60
C PHE A 13 13.86 -7.85 -23.61
N THR A 14 14.67 -6.87 -24.01
CA THR A 14 14.95 -5.66 -23.22
C THR A 14 13.67 -4.89 -22.93
N ALA A 15 12.77 -4.71 -23.92
CA ALA A 15 11.49 -4.04 -23.69
C ALA A 15 10.65 -4.76 -22.64
N VAL A 16 10.53 -6.09 -22.74
CA VAL A 16 9.79 -6.90 -21.75
C VAL A 16 10.44 -6.80 -20.36
N THR A 17 11.77 -6.89 -20.28
CA THR A 17 12.50 -6.77 -19.01
C THR A 17 12.32 -5.38 -18.38
N VAL A 18 12.41 -4.31 -19.16
CA VAL A 18 12.20 -2.93 -18.66
C VAL A 18 10.79 -2.77 -18.11
N VAL A 19 9.78 -3.33 -18.78
CA VAL A 19 8.38 -3.29 -18.33
C VAL A 19 8.22 -4.06 -17.03
N LEU A 20 8.80 -5.26 -16.92
CA LEU A 20 8.78 -6.05 -15.69
C LEU A 20 9.45 -5.32 -14.51
N ILE A 21 10.59 -4.67 -14.75
CA ILE A 21 11.29 -3.87 -13.74
C ILE A 21 10.44 -2.66 -13.34
N ALA A 22 9.89 -1.92 -14.31
CA ALA A 22 9.03 -0.76 -14.04
C ALA A 22 7.79 -1.15 -13.24
N LEU A 23 7.15 -2.27 -13.59
CA LEU A 23 6.05 -2.88 -12.84
C LEU A 23 6.45 -3.20 -11.39
N GLY A 24 7.60 -3.87 -11.21
CA GLY A 24 8.10 -4.25 -9.90
C GLY A 24 8.36 -3.04 -9.03
N LEU A 25 9.04 -2.02 -9.58
CA LEU A 25 9.30 -0.76 -8.87
C LEU A 25 8.01 -0.01 -8.52
N TYR A 26 7.05 0.04 -9.45
CA TYR A 26 5.74 0.64 -9.20
C TYR A 26 4.98 -0.10 -8.09
N ALA A 27 4.93 -1.43 -8.13
CA ALA A 27 4.26 -2.24 -7.12
C ALA A 27 4.90 -2.07 -5.73
N ILE A 28 6.24 -2.04 -5.65
CA ILE A 28 6.96 -1.81 -4.40
C ILE A 28 6.65 -0.40 -3.85
N GLY A 29 6.68 0.63 -4.70
CA GLY A 29 6.34 2.00 -4.30
C GLY A 29 4.89 2.13 -3.81
N GLN A 30 3.96 1.46 -4.49
CA GLN A 30 2.55 1.46 -4.10
C GLN A 30 2.36 0.77 -2.74
N ILE A 31 2.94 -0.41 -2.52
CA ILE A 31 2.89 -1.11 -1.23
C ILE A 31 3.49 -0.26 -0.10
N GLY A 32 4.61 0.43 -0.37
CA GLY A 32 5.22 1.36 0.58
C GLY A 32 4.27 2.47 1.00
N SER A 33 3.60 3.12 0.04
CA SER A 33 2.65 4.19 0.34
C SER A 33 1.43 3.72 1.17
N VAL A 34 0.92 2.52 0.90
CA VAL A 34 -0.19 1.92 1.66
C VAL A 34 0.26 1.59 3.08
N ARG A 35 1.45 1.02 3.23
CA ARG A 35 2.03 0.70 4.53
C ARG A 35 2.25 1.96 5.37
N ASP A 36 2.90 2.97 4.82
CA ASP A 36 3.21 4.22 5.54
C ASP A 36 1.93 4.95 5.97
N ALA A 37 0.92 4.98 5.10
CA ALA A 37 -0.39 5.55 5.44
C ALA A 37 -1.07 4.76 6.57
N THR A 38 -1.05 3.43 6.49
CA THR A 38 -1.66 2.54 7.49
C THR A 38 -0.95 2.65 8.83
N ASP A 39 0.38 2.53 8.85
CA ASP A 39 1.19 2.61 10.06
C ASP A 39 1.03 3.98 10.73
N THR A 40 0.99 5.06 9.95
CA THR A 40 0.79 6.42 10.49
C THR A 40 -0.61 6.61 11.09
N ILE A 41 -1.67 6.13 10.41
CA ILE A 41 -3.04 6.25 10.91
C ILE A 41 -3.21 5.41 12.18
N VAL A 42 -2.81 4.14 12.14
CA VAL A 42 -2.99 3.20 13.25
C VAL A 42 -2.14 3.61 14.46
N ALA A 43 -0.88 4.01 14.26
CA ALA A 43 -0.02 4.41 15.37
C ALA A 43 -0.55 5.66 16.09
N ARG A 44 -1.03 6.67 15.35
CA ARG A 44 -1.64 7.88 15.94
C ARG A 44 -2.90 7.53 16.71
N ASP A 45 -3.76 6.71 16.13
CA ASP A 45 -5.03 6.31 16.75
C ASP A 45 -4.81 5.50 18.04
N LEU A 46 -3.88 4.55 18.01
CA LEU A 46 -3.52 3.75 19.19
C LEU A 46 -2.89 4.60 20.29
N ALA A 47 -2.11 5.63 19.94
CA ALA A 47 -1.52 6.53 20.92
C ALA A 47 -2.61 7.31 21.67
N VAL A 48 -3.56 7.93 20.94
CA VAL A 48 -4.67 8.67 21.54
C VAL A 48 -5.60 7.74 22.32
N LEU A 49 -5.87 6.53 21.81
CA LEU A 49 -6.69 5.53 22.50
C LEU A 49 -6.10 5.19 23.87
N ARG A 50 -4.79 4.91 23.92
CA ARG A 50 -4.09 4.60 25.18
C ARG A 50 -4.11 5.79 26.14
N GLN A 51 -3.94 7.01 25.65
CA GLN A 51 -4.02 8.21 26.49
C GLN A 51 -5.44 8.43 27.04
N LEU A 52 -6.48 8.20 26.25
CA LEU A 52 -7.87 8.21 26.74
C LEU A 52 -8.18 7.08 27.73
N ASP A 53 -7.48 5.94 27.62
CA ASP A 53 -7.51 4.89 28.62
C ASP A 53 -6.96 5.35 29.96
N ILE A 54 -5.77 5.94 29.96
CA ILE A 54 -5.15 6.51 31.15
C ILE A 54 -6.03 7.62 31.72
N LEU A 55 -6.55 8.52 30.89
CA LEU A 55 -7.42 9.62 31.30
C LEU A 55 -8.69 9.12 32.00
N GLY A 56 -9.35 8.12 31.41
CA GLY A 56 -10.53 7.49 32.00
C GLY A 56 -10.25 6.82 33.35
N ASN A 57 -9.07 6.22 33.51
CA ASN A 57 -8.69 5.61 34.78
C ASN A 57 -8.35 6.67 35.84
N GLN A 58 -7.53 7.68 35.50
CA GLN A 58 -7.17 8.76 36.42
C GLN A 58 -8.39 9.57 36.90
N THR A 59 -9.35 9.84 36.01
CA THR A 59 -10.60 10.53 36.39
C THR A 59 -11.44 9.71 37.38
N ARG A 60 -11.49 8.38 37.22
CA ARG A 60 -12.13 7.48 38.20
C ARG A 60 -11.36 7.45 39.52
N ASP A 61 -10.04 7.38 39.48
CA ASP A 61 -9.18 7.37 40.66
C ASP A 61 -9.37 8.65 41.50
N LEU A 62 -9.46 9.82 40.87
CA LEU A 62 -9.79 11.08 41.55
C LEU A 62 -11.13 11.00 42.30
N GLY A 63 -12.14 10.40 41.66
CA GLY A 63 -13.45 10.19 42.28
C GLY A 63 -13.40 9.24 43.48
N ILE A 64 -12.62 8.17 43.38
CA ILE A 64 -12.40 7.20 44.46
C ILE A 64 -11.67 7.85 45.64
N LEU A 65 -10.55 8.55 45.37
CA LEU A 65 -9.78 9.25 46.39
C LEU A 65 -10.64 10.26 47.15
N ARG A 66 -11.41 11.07 46.42
CA ARG A 66 -12.36 12.03 47.03
C ARG A 66 -13.39 11.32 47.88
N ARG A 67 -14.06 10.30 47.35
CA ARG A 67 -15.11 9.56 48.06
C ARG A 67 -14.58 8.92 49.34
N ASN A 68 -13.40 8.30 49.28
CA ASN A 68 -12.77 7.66 50.43
C ASN A 68 -12.42 8.68 51.52
N ALA A 69 -11.89 9.85 51.14
CA ALA A 69 -11.62 10.92 52.09
C ALA A 69 -12.91 11.44 52.76
N VAL A 70 -13.98 11.66 51.98
CA VAL A 70 -15.28 12.08 52.54
C VAL A 70 -15.80 11.05 53.54
N ILE A 71 -15.77 9.75 53.19
CA ILE A 71 -16.18 8.67 54.10
C ILE A 71 -15.32 8.68 55.37
N ALA A 72 -14.00 8.78 55.24
CA ALA A 72 -13.09 8.80 56.38
C ALA A 72 -13.35 9.99 57.32
N THR A 73 -13.61 11.18 56.79
CA THR A 73 -13.96 12.37 57.60
C THR A 73 -15.27 12.18 58.35
N LEU A 74 -16.30 11.64 57.70
CA LEU A 74 -17.60 11.36 58.34
C LEU A 74 -17.49 10.28 59.43
N MET A 75 -16.70 9.22 59.20
CA MET A 75 -16.46 8.17 60.19
C MET A 75 -15.68 8.69 61.41
N LYS A 76 -14.66 9.52 61.20
CA LYS A 76 -13.93 10.18 62.29
C LYS A 76 -14.84 11.07 63.14
N ALA A 77 -15.76 11.80 62.50
CA ALA A 77 -16.75 12.63 63.20
C ALA A 77 -17.69 11.80 64.10
N GLN A 78 -17.90 10.51 63.78
CA GLN A 78 -18.66 9.55 64.59
C GLN A 78 -17.80 8.82 65.64
N GLY A 79 -16.55 9.22 65.84
CA GLY A 79 -15.63 8.62 66.81
C GLY A 79 -15.00 7.29 66.35
N GLN A 80 -15.12 6.93 65.07
CA GLN A 80 -14.47 5.73 64.54
C GLN A 80 -13.01 6.03 64.13
N PRO A 81 -12.04 5.20 64.57
CA PRO A 81 -10.65 5.40 64.21
C PRO A 81 -10.44 5.11 62.72
N MET A 82 -9.90 6.08 61.99
CA MET A 82 -9.53 5.94 60.59
C MET A 82 -8.04 6.27 60.43
N ARG A 83 -7.37 5.56 59.52
CA ARG A 83 -5.97 5.81 59.20
C ARG A 83 -5.83 7.14 58.46
N ASP A 84 -4.86 7.94 58.88
CA ASP A 84 -4.48 9.17 58.17
C ASP A 84 -3.68 8.81 56.92
N GLU A 85 -4.34 8.84 55.77
CA GLU A 85 -3.68 8.78 54.48
C GLU A 85 -3.48 10.20 53.93
N ASP A 86 -2.33 10.45 53.30
CA ASP A 86 -2.06 11.70 52.59
C ASP A 86 -2.81 11.74 51.25
N VAL A 87 -4.13 11.74 51.34
CA VAL A 87 -5.05 11.72 50.20
C VAL A 87 -4.94 13.01 49.40
N LEU A 88 -4.75 14.16 50.06
CA LEU A 88 -4.66 15.46 49.39
C LEU A 88 -3.44 15.55 48.48
N THR A 89 -2.26 15.12 48.94
CA THR A 89 -1.05 15.10 48.09
C THR A 89 -1.20 14.14 46.92
N THR A 90 -1.75 12.95 47.17
CA THR A 90 -1.98 11.95 46.11
C THR A 90 -2.98 12.46 45.08
N TRP A 91 -4.10 13.04 45.53
CA TRP A 91 -5.11 13.64 44.68
C TRP A 91 -4.55 14.79 43.84
N ARG A 92 -3.76 15.69 44.43
CA ARG A 92 -3.12 16.81 43.70
C ARG A 92 -2.20 16.32 42.60
N ARG A 93 -1.41 15.28 42.88
CA ARG A 93 -0.52 14.67 41.88
C ARG A 93 -1.31 14.08 40.71
N THR A 94 -2.35 13.30 41.01
CA THR A 94 -3.22 12.70 39.99
C THR A 94 -3.99 13.76 39.20
N ALA A 95 -4.45 14.83 39.85
CA ALA A 95 -5.15 15.94 39.19
C ALA A 95 -4.21 16.68 38.23
N ALA A 96 -2.98 17.00 38.67
CA ALA A 96 -1.97 17.63 37.82
C ALA A 96 -1.60 16.75 36.61
N SER A 97 -1.46 15.44 36.78
CA SER A 97 -1.22 14.54 35.63
C SER A 97 -2.43 14.45 34.70
N THR A 98 -3.65 14.50 35.24
CA THR A 98 -4.89 14.48 34.45
C THR A 98 -5.02 15.76 33.62
N ASP A 99 -4.72 16.92 34.19
CA ASP A 99 -4.68 18.20 33.48
C ASP A 99 -3.66 18.16 32.33
N ALA A 100 -2.44 17.65 32.59
CA ALA A 100 -1.41 17.50 31.57
C ALA A 100 -1.86 16.58 30.43
N LEU A 101 -2.49 15.44 30.73
CA LEU A 101 -3.02 14.53 29.71
C LEU A 101 -4.10 15.18 28.85
N PHE A 102 -5.01 15.95 29.45
CA PHE A 102 -6.00 16.70 28.69
C PHE A 102 -5.35 17.71 27.74
N ASP A 103 -4.38 18.47 28.22
CA ASP A 103 -3.67 19.46 27.40
C ASP A 103 -2.87 18.76 26.27
N ASP A 104 -2.27 17.61 26.53
CA ASP A 104 -1.55 16.79 25.54
C ASP A 104 -2.50 16.27 24.45
N LEU A 105 -3.61 15.65 24.86
CA LEU A 105 -4.65 15.15 23.94
C LEU A 105 -5.22 16.24 23.04
N ILE A 106 -5.46 17.44 23.58
CA ILE A 106 -5.95 18.59 22.81
C ILE A 106 -4.90 19.03 21.78
N ARG A 107 -3.62 19.13 22.16
CA ARG A 107 -2.55 19.49 21.23
C ARG A 107 -2.33 18.44 20.15
N GLU A 108 -2.37 17.16 20.51
CA GLU A 108 -2.27 16.05 19.55
C GLU A 108 -3.44 16.05 18.57
N ALA A 109 -4.67 16.21 19.05
CA ALA A 109 -5.86 16.28 18.20
C ALA A 109 -5.77 17.43 17.18
N ASP A 110 -5.29 18.61 17.59
CA ASP A 110 -5.09 19.75 16.68
C ASP A 110 -3.96 19.48 15.66
N ALA A 111 -2.86 18.87 16.09
CA ALA A 111 -1.76 18.50 15.19
C ALA A 111 -2.18 17.42 14.16
N TYR A 112 -2.95 16.43 14.57
CA TYR A 112 -3.44 15.37 13.68
C TYR A 112 -4.52 15.87 12.74
N ARG A 113 -5.37 16.79 13.19
CA ARG A 113 -6.30 17.53 12.33
C ARG A 113 -5.57 18.25 11.19
N ALA A 114 -4.50 18.99 11.50
CA ALA A 114 -3.76 19.76 10.50
C ALA A 114 -3.01 18.87 9.48
N ARG A 115 -2.73 17.61 9.83
CA ARG A 115 -1.99 16.65 8.98
C ARG A 115 -2.87 15.48 8.51
N ALA A 116 -4.19 15.66 8.52
CA ALA A 116 -5.14 14.65 8.12
C ALA A 116 -5.06 14.41 6.60
N LEU A 117 -5.14 13.14 6.19
CA LEU A 117 -5.01 12.71 4.78
C LEU A 117 -6.30 12.91 3.97
N SER A 118 -7.42 13.21 4.63
CA SER A 118 -8.73 13.43 3.99
C SER A 118 -9.59 14.43 4.77
N VAL A 119 -10.55 15.06 4.09
CA VAL A 119 -11.51 16.00 4.70
C VAL A 119 -12.36 15.33 5.77
N ASP A 120 -12.79 14.08 5.54
CA ASP A 120 -13.53 13.29 6.52
C ASP A 120 -12.70 13.07 7.78
N ARG A 121 -11.40 12.83 7.61
CA ARG A 121 -10.47 12.64 8.73
C ARG A 121 -10.24 13.94 9.49
N THR A 122 -10.12 15.08 8.80
CA THR A 122 -10.08 16.41 9.43
C THR A 122 -11.31 16.64 10.29
N THR A 123 -12.50 16.38 9.73
CA THR A 123 -13.79 16.54 10.42
C THR A 123 -13.88 15.67 11.68
N ALA A 124 -13.41 14.42 11.60
CA ALA A 124 -13.39 13.52 12.74
C ALA A 124 -12.46 14.01 13.87
N TRP A 125 -11.26 14.51 13.53
CA TRP A 125 -10.35 15.11 14.51
C TRP A 125 -10.89 16.43 15.08
N ASP A 126 -11.56 17.26 14.26
CA ASP A 126 -12.26 18.46 14.72
C ASP A 126 -13.32 18.12 15.78
N ARG A 127 -14.11 17.07 15.53
CA ARG A 127 -15.12 16.58 16.48
C ARG A 127 -14.46 16.12 17.78
N LEU A 128 -13.42 15.29 17.72
CA LEU A 128 -12.70 14.83 18.91
C LEU A 128 -12.13 16.01 19.71
N HIS A 129 -11.47 16.95 19.04
CA HIS A 129 -10.92 18.16 19.65
C HIS A 129 -12.00 18.98 20.36
N GLY A 130 -13.17 19.16 19.72
CA GLY A 130 -14.32 19.84 20.33
C GLY A 130 -14.83 19.14 21.60
N VAL A 131 -14.98 17.81 21.55
CA VAL A 131 -15.45 17.02 22.69
C VAL A 131 -14.41 17.00 23.83
N LEU A 132 -13.12 16.93 23.52
CA LEU A 132 -12.04 17.05 24.51
C LEU A 132 -12.09 18.40 25.24
N ARG A 133 -12.25 19.51 24.51
CA ARG A 133 -12.40 20.84 25.12
C ARG A 133 -13.63 20.93 26.02
N GLN A 134 -14.74 20.32 25.61
CA GLN A 134 -15.94 20.24 26.43
C GLN A 134 -15.69 19.41 27.70
N ALA A 135 -14.97 18.29 27.59
CA ALA A 135 -14.62 17.46 28.74
C ALA A 135 -13.74 18.21 29.75
N VAL A 136 -12.73 18.97 29.29
CA VAL A 136 -11.91 19.83 30.15
C VAL A 136 -12.74 20.89 30.86
N ALA A 137 -13.68 21.53 30.15
CA ALA A 137 -14.56 22.55 30.72
C ALA A 137 -15.48 22.00 31.82
N ILE A 138 -15.81 20.70 31.77
CA ILE A 138 -16.59 20.00 32.81
C ILE A 138 -15.68 19.50 33.95
N TYR A 139 -14.50 19.00 33.60
CA TYR A 139 -13.53 18.42 34.53
C TYR A 139 -12.93 19.45 35.49
N ARG A 140 -12.50 20.62 35.00
CA ARG A 140 -11.79 21.62 35.83
C ARG A 140 -12.62 22.12 37.02
N PRO A 141 -13.92 22.46 36.86
CA PRO A 141 -14.78 22.79 38.00
C PRO A 141 -14.93 21.64 39.00
N TYR A 142 -15.07 20.40 38.52
CA TYR A 142 -15.11 19.21 39.38
C TYR A 142 -13.80 19.04 40.17
N ARG A 143 -12.65 19.21 39.50
CA ARG A 143 -11.31 19.15 40.11
C ARG A 143 -11.21 20.19 41.24
N ASP A 144 -11.48 21.46 40.94
CA ASP A 144 -11.30 22.55 41.91
C ASP A 144 -12.24 22.41 43.11
N ALA A 145 -13.50 22.02 42.87
CA ALA A 145 -14.45 21.77 43.94
C ALA A 145 -14.08 20.56 44.81
N SER A 146 -13.53 19.50 44.19
CA SER A 146 -13.03 18.32 44.91
C SER A 146 -11.80 18.64 45.75
N GLU A 147 -10.88 19.47 45.25
CA GLU A 147 -9.72 19.91 46.05
C GLU A 147 -10.17 20.67 47.29
N ALA A 148 -11.08 21.64 47.12
CA ALA A 148 -11.61 22.42 48.23
C ALA A 148 -12.30 21.52 49.28
N GLN A 149 -13.04 20.50 48.83
CA GLN A 149 -13.66 19.51 49.72
C GLN A 149 -12.60 18.66 50.45
N LEU A 150 -11.51 18.28 49.79
CA LEU A 150 -10.41 17.54 50.41
C LEU A 150 -9.62 18.39 51.42
N VAL A 151 -9.45 19.68 51.15
CA VAL A 151 -8.85 20.63 52.11
C VAL A 151 -9.73 20.74 53.37
N ALA A 152 -11.05 20.87 53.21
CA ALA A 152 -11.99 20.86 54.33
C ALA A 152 -11.93 19.52 55.10
N ALA A 153 -11.84 18.39 54.38
CA ALA A 153 -11.72 17.07 54.97
C ALA A 153 -10.45 16.90 55.83
N VAL A 154 -9.30 17.40 55.36
CA VAL A 154 -8.03 17.41 56.10
C VAL A 154 -8.09 18.35 57.31
N GLY A 155 -8.78 19.48 57.18
CA GLY A 155 -9.01 20.44 58.27
C GLY A 155 -10.04 19.98 59.32
N GLY A 156 -10.70 18.83 59.12
CA GLY A 156 -11.74 18.33 60.01
C GLY A 156 -13.08 19.08 59.91
N ASP A 157 -13.28 19.88 58.85
CA ASP A 157 -14.51 20.64 58.62
C ASP A 157 -15.59 19.74 57.98
N VAL A 158 -16.35 19.05 58.84
CA VAL A 158 -17.42 18.14 58.43
C VAL A 158 -18.53 18.89 57.68
N THR A 159 -18.93 20.07 58.17
CA THR A 159 -20.01 20.86 57.56
C THR A 159 -19.62 21.32 56.16
N GLY A 160 -18.38 21.78 55.96
CA GLY A 160 -17.85 22.13 54.65
C GLY A 160 -17.77 20.94 53.68
N VAL A 161 -17.42 19.75 54.19
CA VAL A 161 -17.40 18.51 53.40
C VAL A 161 -18.81 18.11 52.94
N GLU A 162 -19.81 18.15 53.84
CA GLU A 162 -21.18 17.73 53.53
C GLU A 162 -21.89 18.71 52.59
N ALA A 163 -21.72 20.02 52.80
CA ALA A 163 -22.46 21.08 52.10
C ALA A 163 -22.36 20.98 50.56
N ARG A 164 -21.22 20.53 50.04
CA ARG A 164 -20.96 20.44 48.58
C ARG A 164 -20.92 19.02 48.04
N ASN A 165 -21.15 18.00 48.87
CA ASN A 165 -20.93 16.61 48.46
C ASN A 165 -21.83 16.17 47.29
N ALA A 166 -23.11 16.57 47.31
CA ALA A 166 -24.07 16.24 46.25
C ALA A 166 -23.80 16.99 44.93
N GLU A 167 -23.34 18.25 45.01
CA GLU A 167 -22.93 19.04 43.85
C GLU A 167 -21.71 18.40 43.17
N ILE A 168 -20.68 18.07 43.94
CA ILE A 168 -19.44 17.46 43.45
C ILE A 168 -19.72 16.04 42.90
N GLY A 169 -20.63 15.29 43.52
CA GLY A 169 -21.08 14.00 42.99
C GLY A 169 -21.67 14.09 41.58
N ARG A 170 -22.56 15.06 41.34
CA ARG A 170 -23.11 15.32 40.00
C ARG A 170 -22.04 15.78 39.00
N ALA A 171 -21.12 16.63 39.45
CA ALA A 171 -20.00 17.08 38.62
C ALA A 171 -19.04 15.93 38.24
N TYR A 172 -18.84 14.97 39.14
CA TYR A 172 -18.08 13.75 38.88
C TYR A 172 -18.76 12.87 37.81
N GLU A 173 -20.07 12.61 37.95
CA GLU A 173 -20.83 11.85 36.94
C GLU A 173 -20.77 12.53 35.57
N ALA A 174 -20.93 13.86 35.53
CA ALA A 174 -20.79 14.65 34.31
C ALA A 174 -19.38 14.56 33.71
N THR A 175 -18.34 14.52 34.54
CA THR A 175 -16.95 14.33 34.12
C THR A 175 -16.74 12.97 33.48
N ILE A 176 -17.20 11.89 34.13
CA ILE A 176 -17.08 10.53 33.59
C ILE A 176 -17.82 10.41 32.25
N ALA A 177 -19.05 10.94 32.17
CA ALA A 177 -19.81 10.97 30.93
C ALA A 177 -19.14 11.82 29.83
N ALA A 178 -18.43 12.90 30.20
CA ALA A 178 -17.69 13.71 29.24
C ALA A 178 -16.44 12.98 28.71
N VAL A 179 -15.68 12.30 29.57
CA VAL A 179 -14.55 11.46 29.14
C VAL A 179 -15.04 10.31 28.25
N GLU A 180 -16.17 9.68 28.58
CA GLU A 180 -16.73 8.63 27.71
C GLU A 180 -17.12 9.16 26.32
N ARG A 181 -17.69 10.36 26.24
CA ARG A 181 -17.95 11.01 24.94
C ARG A 181 -16.68 11.25 24.12
N THR A 182 -15.54 11.51 24.76
CA THR A 182 -14.26 11.64 24.04
C THR A 182 -13.81 10.31 23.45
N ARG A 183 -14.04 9.19 24.14
CA ARG A 183 -13.77 7.83 23.62
C ARG A 183 -14.65 7.51 22.43
N VAL A 184 -15.95 7.76 22.53
CA VAL A 184 -16.89 7.56 21.41
C VAL A 184 -16.50 8.40 20.19
N ALA A 185 -16.08 9.66 20.39
CA ALA A 185 -15.60 10.50 19.29
C ALA A 185 -14.28 9.97 18.68
N LEU A 186 -13.40 9.37 19.48
CA LEU A 186 -12.20 8.71 18.99
C LEU A 186 -12.56 7.45 18.18
N ASP A 187 -13.49 6.61 18.65
CA ASP A 187 -13.93 5.41 17.93
C ASP A 187 -14.52 5.75 16.56
N GLU A 188 -15.32 6.81 16.49
CA GLU A 188 -15.84 7.35 15.23
C GLU A 188 -14.69 7.80 14.31
N SER A 189 -13.69 8.49 14.87
CA SER A 189 -12.50 8.86 14.13
C SER A 189 -11.80 7.61 13.60
N ILE A 190 -11.46 6.63 14.44
CA ILE A 190 -10.83 5.37 14.04
C ILE A 190 -11.59 4.70 12.90
N ALA A 191 -12.93 4.63 12.97
CA ALA A 191 -13.77 4.07 11.93
C ALA A 191 -13.69 4.85 10.60
N VAL A 192 -13.55 6.18 10.63
CA VAL A 192 -13.27 7.00 9.44
C VAL A 192 -11.89 6.69 8.88
N GLY A 193 -10.86 6.57 9.73
CA GLY A 193 -9.50 6.20 9.33
C GLY A 193 -9.44 4.84 8.63
N GLN A 194 -10.10 3.84 9.20
CA GLN A 194 -10.19 2.49 8.63
C GLN A 194 -10.91 2.46 7.26
N ARG A 195 -12.00 3.23 7.11
CA ARG A 195 -12.69 3.37 5.81
C ARG A 195 -11.77 4.00 4.75
N GLY A 196 -10.98 5.01 5.14
CA GLY A 196 -9.97 5.62 4.28
C GLY A 196 -8.91 4.61 3.83
N ILE A 197 -8.40 3.79 4.76
CA ILE A 197 -7.45 2.71 4.46
C ILE A 197 -8.07 1.70 3.47
N GLY A 198 -9.33 1.32 3.65
CA GLY A 198 -10.04 0.42 2.72
C GLY A 198 -10.13 0.99 1.29
N ALA A 199 -10.46 2.28 1.16
CA ALA A 199 -10.49 2.95 -0.14
C ALA A 199 -9.10 3.04 -0.80
N ILE A 200 -8.04 3.22 0.00
CA ILE A 200 -6.65 3.20 -0.48
C ILE A 200 -6.26 1.81 -1.00
N HIS A 201 -6.68 0.73 -0.32
CA HIS A 201 -6.46 -0.63 -0.78
C HIS A 201 -7.15 -0.91 -2.12
N GLU A 202 -8.43 -0.53 -2.27
CA GLU A 202 -9.17 -0.75 -3.52
C GLU A 202 -8.57 0.04 -4.70
N ARG A 203 -8.18 1.30 -4.49
CA ARG A 203 -7.48 2.10 -5.50
C ARG A 203 -6.14 1.46 -5.89
N SER A 204 -5.39 0.99 -4.90
CA SER A 204 -4.11 0.30 -5.13
C SER A 204 -4.32 -0.98 -5.92
N ARG A 205 -5.31 -1.80 -5.57
CA ARG A 205 -5.66 -3.02 -6.27
C ARG A 205 -6.04 -2.75 -7.72
N LEU A 206 -6.88 -1.75 -7.97
CA LEU A 206 -7.27 -1.35 -9.32
C LEU A 206 -6.05 -0.90 -10.14
N SER A 207 -5.16 -0.09 -9.56
CA SER A 207 -3.94 0.35 -10.24
C SER A 207 -3.00 -0.81 -10.60
N ILE A 208 -2.83 -1.78 -9.69
CA ILE A 208 -2.04 -2.99 -9.92
C ILE A 208 -2.67 -3.81 -11.05
N LEU A 209 -3.99 -4.02 -11.02
CA LEU A 209 -4.71 -4.75 -12.06
C LEU A 209 -4.57 -4.08 -13.45
N LEU A 210 -4.72 -2.76 -13.52
CA LEU A 210 -4.55 -2.02 -14.78
C LEU A 210 -3.10 -2.12 -15.30
N THR A 211 -2.11 -2.03 -14.43
CA THR A 211 -0.70 -2.12 -14.83
C THR A 211 -0.34 -3.54 -15.27
N LEU A 212 -0.90 -4.57 -14.60
CA LEU A 212 -0.76 -5.96 -15.00
C LEU A 212 -1.42 -6.23 -16.37
N LEU A 213 -2.63 -5.72 -16.58
CA LEU A 213 -3.32 -5.82 -17.87
C LEU A 213 -2.51 -5.14 -18.99
N ALA A 214 -2.03 -3.92 -18.76
CA ALA A 214 -1.19 -3.19 -19.72
C ALA A 214 0.08 -3.99 -20.08
N SER A 215 0.68 -4.66 -19.09
CA SER A 215 1.90 -5.45 -19.28
C SER A 215 1.66 -6.73 -20.06
N VAL A 216 0.51 -7.40 -19.84
CA VAL A 216 0.08 -8.55 -20.66
C VAL A 216 -0.14 -8.11 -22.11
N LEU A 217 -0.86 -7.01 -22.33
CA LEU A 217 -1.09 -6.49 -23.68
C LEU A 217 0.21 -6.14 -24.40
N LEU A 218 1.17 -5.55 -23.68
CA LEU A 218 2.47 -5.22 -24.23
C LEU A 218 3.31 -6.48 -24.54
N ALA A 219 3.26 -7.50 -23.70
CA ALA A 219 3.91 -8.79 -23.96
C ALA A 219 3.32 -9.48 -25.21
N ILE A 220 1.99 -9.45 -25.37
CA ILE A 220 1.31 -9.95 -26.58
C ILE A 220 1.77 -9.16 -27.81
N LEU A 221 1.80 -7.83 -27.73
CA LEU A 221 2.25 -6.97 -28.83
C LEU A 221 3.69 -7.29 -29.25
N VAL A 222 4.61 -7.39 -28.29
CA VAL A 222 6.02 -7.75 -28.56
C VAL A 222 6.11 -9.15 -29.19
N THR A 223 5.34 -10.12 -28.69
CA THR A 223 5.30 -11.48 -29.24
C THR A 223 4.84 -11.48 -30.70
N ILE A 224 3.78 -10.72 -31.03
CA ILE A 224 3.28 -10.58 -32.41
C ILE A 224 4.34 -9.92 -33.29
N LEU A 225 5.01 -8.87 -32.81
CA LEU A 225 6.07 -8.18 -33.56
C LEU A 225 7.27 -9.10 -33.85
N ILE A 226 7.74 -9.87 -32.86
CA ILE A 226 8.83 -10.84 -33.05
C ILE A 226 8.39 -11.96 -34.01
N SER A 227 7.18 -12.49 -33.85
CA SER A 227 6.65 -13.53 -34.73
C SER A 227 6.62 -13.07 -36.19
N ARG A 228 6.15 -11.85 -36.46
CA ARG A 228 6.10 -11.30 -37.82
C ARG A 228 7.47 -10.90 -38.38
N ALA A 229 8.38 -10.41 -37.54
CA ALA A 229 9.67 -9.87 -37.97
C ALA A 229 10.80 -10.90 -38.05
N VAL A 230 10.67 -12.05 -37.36
CA VAL A 230 11.71 -13.08 -37.26
C VAL A 230 11.17 -14.47 -37.57
N VAL A 231 10.14 -14.93 -36.85
CA VAL A 231 9.66 -16.32 -36.95
C VAL A 231 9.12 -16.63 -38.35
N ARG A 232 8.17 -15.83 -38.85
CA ARG A 232 7.57 -16.05 -40.18
C ARG A 232 8.58 -15.99 -41.34
N PRO A 233 9.50 -15.00 -41.42
CA PRO A 233 10.53 -15.02 -42.44
C PRO A 233 11.46 -16.24 -42.34
N LEU A 234 11.79 -16.69 -41.12
CA LEU A 234 12.61 -17.88 -40.94
C LEU A 234 11.89 -19.16 -41.40
N GLU A 235 10.60 -19.31 -41.09
CA GLU A 235 9.75 -20.39 -41.60
C GLU A 235 9.74 -20.41 -43.14
N SER A 236 9.64 -19.24 -43.78
CA SER A 236 9.67 -19.17 -45.26
C SER A 236 11.01 -19.60 -45.85
N VAL A 237 12.12 -19.31 -45.17
CA VAL A 237 13.47 -19.74 -45.58
C VAL A 237 13.61 -21.25 -45.41
N MET A 238 13.12 -21.81 -44.29
CA MET A 238 13.15 -23.26 -44.04
C MET A 238 12.32 -24.03 -45.08
N ALA A 239 11.08 -23.59 -45.35
CA ALA A 239 10.23 -24.22 -46.35
C ALA A 239 10.83 -24.20 -47.76
N PHE A 240 11.52 -23.10 -48.11
CA PHE A 240 12.25 -23.02 -49.38
C PHE A 240 13.42 -24.01 -49.44
N ALA A 241 14.20 -24.11 -48.36
CA ALA A 241 15.31 -25.07 -48.28
C ALA A 241 14.83 -26.52 -48.38
N GLU A 242 13.70 -26.86 -47.76
CA GLU A 242 13.07 -28.19 -47.88
C GLU A 242 12.64 -28.48 -49.33
N THR A 243 12.05 -27.50 -50.02
CA THR A 243 11.62 -27.62 -51.42
C THR A 243 12.81 -27.89 -52.35
N VAL A 244 13.89 -27.14 -52.18
CA VAL A 244 15.16 -27.33 -52.91
C VAL A 244 15.77 -28.68 -52.61
N GLY A 245 15.75 -29.11 -51.34
CA GLY A 245 16.23 -30.43 -50.92
C GLY A 245 15.43 -31.59 -51.52
N GLY A 246 14.14 -31.36 -51.83
CA GLY A 246 13.29 -32.29 -52.59
C GLY A 246 13.58 -32.33 -54.09
N GLY A 247 14.50 -31.51 -54.61
CA GLY A 247 14.93 -31.50 -56.00
C GLY A 247 14.21 -30.47 -56.90
N ASP A 248 13.30 -29.66 -56.35
CA ASP A 248 12.68 -28.56 -57.10
C ASP A 248 13.55 -27.31 -57.05
N LEU A 249 14.33 -27.11 -58.12
CA LEU A 249 15.22 -25.96 -58.30
C LEU A 249 14.57 -24.80 -59.08
N SER A 250 13.28 -24.89 -59.38
CA SER A 250 12.57 -23.87 -60.16
C SER A 250 12.10 -22.67 -59.34
N GLN A 251 12.08 -22.81 -58.01
CA GLN A 251 11.62 -21.75 -57.11
C GLN A 251 12.72 -20.75 -56.75
N THR A 252 12.30 -19.54 -56.39
CA THR A 252 13.20 -18.49 -55.89
C THR A 252 12.67 -17.91 -54.59
N LEU A 253 13.56 -17.73 -53.61
CA LEU A 253 13.20 -17.14 -52.32
C LEU A 253 13.18 -15.62 -52.44
N GLN A 254 12.07 -14.99 -52.09
CA GLN A 254 11.97 -13.53 -52.15
C GLN A 254 12.88 -12.89 -51.09
N VAL A 255 13.88 -12.12 -51.53
CA VAL A 255 14.79 -11.39 -50.63
C VAL A 255 14.08 -10.16 -50.10
N ARG A 256 13.72 -10.18 -48.81
CA ARG A 256 13.14 -9.02 -48.11
C ARG A 256 14.13 -8.49 -47.06
N GLY A 257 14.34 -7.18 -47.06
CA GLY A 257 15.20 -6.50 -46.09
C GLY A 257 16.71 -6.69 -46.32
N GLY A 258 17.52 -5.95 -45.55
CA GLY A 258 18.99 -6.00 -45.59
C GLY A 258 19.64 -6.60 -44.34
N ASP A 259 18.87 -7.34 -43.54
CA ASP A 259 19.32 -8.00 -42.31
C ASP A 259 19.90 -9.39 -42.59
N GLU A 260 20.17 -10.17 -41.53
CA GLU A 260 20.71 -11.52 -41.65
C GLU A 260 19.80 -12.48 -42.43
N ILE A 261 18.46 -12.32 -42.36
CA ILE A 261 17.54 -13.16 -43.15
C ILE A 261 17.64 -12.78 -44.62
N GLY A 262 17.65 -11.49 -44.96
CA GLY A 262 17.86 -11.06 -46.35
C GLY A 262 19.23 -11.49 -46.92
N ARG A 263 20.27 -11.58 -46.09
CA ARG A 263 21.57 -12.12 -46.49
C ARG A 263 21.53 -13.63 -46.71
N LEU A 264 20.88 -14.37 -45.82
CA LEU A 264 20.68 -15.82 -45.94
C LEU A 264 19.87 -16.17 -47.19
N SER A 265 18.78 -15.45 -47.46
CA SER A 265 17.96 -15.66 -48.66
C SER A 265 18.75 -15.46 -49.95
N ARG A 266 19.61 -14.44 -50.01
CA ARG A 266 20.50 -14.21 -51.17
C ARG A 266 21.49 -15.35 -51.37
N ALA A 267 22.11 -15.83 -50.30
CA ALA A 267 23.06 -16.94 -50.36
C ALA A 267 22.38 -18.24 -50.84
N LEU A 268 21.18 -18.54 -50.32
CA LEU A 268 20.38 -19.70 -50.74
C LEU A 268 19.99 -19.64 -52.21
N ASN A 269 19.53 -18.49 -52.71
CA ASN A 269 19.22 -18.33 -54.14
C ASN A 269 20.46 -18.55 -55.02
N GLY A 270 21.63 -18.05 -54.61
CA GLY A 270 22.88 -18.30 -55.32
C GLY A 270 23.25 -19.78 -55.38
N MET A 271 23.06 -20.51 -54.28
CA MET A 271 23.28 -21.96 -54.23
C MET A 271 22.33 -22.72 -55.15
N VAL A 272 21.04 -22.38 -55.17
CA VAL A 272 20.05 -22.99 -56.08
C VAL A 272 20.41 -22.75 -57.55
N SER A 273 20.83 -21.53 -57.90
CA SER A 273 21.30 -21.22 -59.25
C SER A 273 22.48 -22.12 -59.65
N GLY A 274 23.47 -22.28 -58.77
CA GLY A 274 24.62 -23.15 -59.02
C GLY A 274 24.24 -24.63 -59.15
N LEU A 275 23.31 -25.13 -58.32
CA LEU A 275 22.79 -26.49 -58.43
C LEU A 275 22.01 -26.71 -59.73
N ALA A 276 21.22 -25.72 -60.16
CA ALA A 276 20.47 -25.79 -61.41
C ALA A 276 21.42 -25.80 -62.63
N ASP A 277 22.49 -25.01 -62.59
CA ASP A 277 23.54 -25.02 -63.61
C ASP A 277 24.24 -26.37 -63.69
N LEU A 278 24.66 -26.92 -62.54
CA LEU A 278 25.30 -28.23 -62.46
C LEU A 278 24.39 -29.34 -63.01
N ALA A 279 23.10 -29.32 -62.67
CA ALA A 279 22.11 -30.27 -63.16
C ALA A 279 21.90 -30.13 -64.69
N ARG A 280 21.89 -28.90 -65.23
CA ARG A 280 21.81 -28.65 -66.67
C ARG A 280 23.04 -29.18 -67.40
N THR A 281 24.24 -28.90 -66.90
CA THR A 281 25.50 -29.39 -67.48
C THR A 281 25.57 -30.92 -67.43
N ASN A 282 25.14 -31.54 -66.34
CA ASN A 282 25.11 -33.01 -66.22
C ASN A 282 24.13 -33.65 -67.23
N ARG A 283 22.93 -33.07 -67.40
CA ARG A 283 21.98 -33.53 -68.43
C ARG A 283 22.51 -33.36 -69.85
N ALA A 284 23.18 -32.25 -70.15
CA ALA A 284 23.82 -32.03 -71.44
C ALA A 284 24.91 -33.08 -71.71
N ALA A 285 25.81 -33.30 -70.76
CA ALA A 285 26.85 -34.33 -70.87
C ALA A 285 26.27 -35.75 -71.06
N THR A 286 25.18 -36.08 -70.36
CA THR A 286 24.49 -37.37 -70.53
C THR A 286 23.82 -37.49 -71.91
N SER A 287 23.27 -36.38 -72.43
CA SER A 287 22.72 -36.33 -73.80
C SER A 287 23.80 -36.54 -74.85
N ASP A 288 24.95 -35.87 -74.71
CA ASP A 288 26.09 -36.01 -75.61
C ASP A 288 26.64 -37.45 -75.59
N LEU A 289 26.75 -38.06 -74.41
CA LEU A 289 27.12 -39.46 -74.24
C LEU A 289 26.12 -40.42 -74.92
N ASN A 290 24.82 -40.17 -74.77
CA ASN A 290 23.79 -40.99 -75.40
C ASN A 290 23.80 -40.85 -76.93
N ALA A 291 24.03 -39.64 -77.45
CA ALA A 291 24.17 -39.40 -78.89
C ALA A 291 25.39 -40.13 -79.46
N ALA A 292 26.56 -40.03 -78.80
CA ALA A 292 27.76 -40.75 -79.18
C ALA A 292 27.57 -42.29 -79.13
N ALA A 293 26.89 -42.80 -78.09
CA ALA A 293 26.59 -44.23 -77.98
C ALA A 293 25.58 -44.72 -79.04
N ALA A 294 24.70 -43.86 -79.54
CA ALA A 294 23.80 -44.17 -80.65
C ALA A 294 24.55 -44.18 -81.98
N GLU A 295 25.49 -43.26 -82.20
CA GLU A 295 26.36 -43.21 -83.38
C GLU A 295 27.28 -44.44 -83.47
N ILE A 296 27.86 -44.87 -82.34
CA ILE A 296 28.64 -46.11 -82.26
C ILE A 296 27.77 -47.33 -82.61
N ARG A 297 26.53 -47.40 -82.09
CA ARG A 297 25.60 -48.50 -82.41
C ARG A 297 25.10 -48.48 -83.85
N ALA A 298 25.05 -47.32 -84.49
CA ALA A 298 24.70 -47.19 -85.91
C ALA A 298 25.90 -47.49 -86.83
N SER A 299 27.12 -47.43 -86.30
CA SER A 299 28.38 -47.68 -87.01
C SER A 299 28.95 -49.10 -86.79
N ALA A 300 28.27 -49.92 -85.99
CA ALA A 300 28.58 -51.33 -85.72
C ALA A 300 27.58 -52.24 -86.44
#